data_AF-A0A3M7FJF2-F1
#
_entry.id   AF-A0A3M7FJF2-F1
#
_cell.length_a   1.000
_cell.length_b   1.000
_cell.length_c   1.000
_cell.angle_alpha   90.00
_cell.angle_beta   90.00
_cell.angle_gamma   90.00
#
_symmetry.space_group_name_H-M   'P 1'
#
loop_
_entity.id
_entity.type
_entity.pdbx_description
1 polymer ?
#
loop_
_entity_poly.entity_id
_entity_poly.type
_entity_poly.pdbx_seq_one_letter_code
_entity_poly.pdbx_strand_id
1 'polypeptide(L)'
;MPNMRLSLRYRPRVSPASSRRNQPALALTPEQSQQRKANDERKKNFRYNNLNLLRSHGVISCRPEDGLEFLNAFSELANVNWRKNVVDKDAFRALVARYQLSSEDLTWISAPLLKVGLRDDKILAKKLVYTMSACGDPAATMRILNQVLSSPRTRPEMLRSSEIVDARGHLREMAREGESFRAMVLEGKVSYELGDDESAIDLWTRAMEPAVEAAQSESRKKEQQPAGMLPPPRAHNEENALADLDSPWIELTAIHYERYSKFWAKNSIAAALAELGKAKWACEVGCAQDDPTSHYQAAEFFKDYNAEGEVSHTSKWLYHITKAAASGHVRACHALADFYSSSGWKYIEDEPPDYVKPTPFDSYPAPPGSQSARSDEGNSSGGWLSWLGLSSSKPKLSPSEQMFQTAAYPSTPHDRFKMAMLWLEVAVEYTYAPSYLLAAKMYLEKELWGQAHAPASALGLKNERYTYASKEDFEAGRPIESTNEDGSSDGENPKPEVRPDEPNPGYNPDQAKIYIREVLYAVEAIKYYHNKMAWAQSLARRGEFGLDDAGDVVDGYVQSDFESHPPHLQKFLKYPAIREMWEGDVKAMEREAKDICEREGWDLYDEQGGLVYRHGMVRPTRGAAVAAAGR
;
A
#
# COMPACT_ATOMS: atom_id res chain seq x y z
N MET A 1 39.61 -5.10 -64.72
CA MET A 1 40.00 -6.07 -63.67
C MET A 1 39.25 -5.72 -62.39
N PRO A 2 38.74 -6.71 -61.65
CA PRO A 2 37.29 -6.91 -61.56
C PRO A 2 36.69 -6.77 -60.15
N ASN A 3 35.41 -6.37 -60.16
CA ASN A 3 34.44 -6.52 -59.06
C ASN A 3 34.30 -8.00 -58.66
N MET A 4 34.81 -8.39 -57.50
CA MET A 4 34.44 -9.65 -56.85
C MET A 4 33.20 -9.43 -55.97
N ARG A 5 32.03 -9.74 -56.55
CA ARG A 5 30.82 -10.06 -55.79
C ARG A 5 31.05 -11.39 -55.08
N LEU A 6 31.26 -11.36 -53.77
CA LEU A 6 31.11 -12.55 -52.93
C LEU A 6 29.61 -12.83 -52.76
N SER A 7 29.13 -13.86 -53.44
CA SER A 7 27.79 -14.40 -53.27
C SER A 7 27.66 -15.00 -51.86
N LEU A 8 27.10 -14.25 -50.92
CA LEU A 8 26.54 -14.85 -49.72
C LEU A 8 25.29 -15.62 -50.14
N ARG A 9 25.43 -16.95 -50.17
CA ARG A 9 24.32 -17.89 -50.37
C ARG A 9 23.24 -17.58 -49.35
N TYR A 10 22.16 -16.94 -49.80
CA TYR A 10 20.92 -16.83 -49.07
C TYR A 10 20.38 -18.25 -48.85
N ARG A 11 20.63 -18.82 -47.66
CA ARG A 11 19.80 -19.92 -47.16
C ARG A 11 18.54 -19.26 -46.62
N PRO A 12 17.35 -19.47 -47.21
CA PRO A 12 16.13 -19.02 -46.56
C PRO A 12 16.07 -19.73 -45.21
N ARG A 13 16.14 -18.96 -44.12
CA ARG A 13 15.83 -19.46 -42.79
C ARG A 13 14.37 -19.89 -42.84
N VAL A 14 14.18 -21.21 -42.84
CA VAL A 14 12.88 -21.83 -42.64
C VAL A 14 12.38 -21.31 -41.28
N SER A 15 11.29 -20.53 -41.28
CA SER A 15 10.67 -20.03 -40.06
C SER A 15 10.39 -21.20 -39.11
N PRO A 16 10.62 -21.06 -37.79
CA PRO A 16 10.31 -22.09 -36.80
C PRO A 16 8.86 -22.61 -36.87
N ALA A 17 7.96 -21.79 -37.42
CA ALA A 17 6.55 -22.08 -37.64
C ALA A 17 6.26 -23.19 -38.67
N SER A 18 7.13 -23.46 -39.65
CA SER A 18 6.91 -24.54 -40.63
C SER A 18 7.48 -25.89 -40.18
N SER A 19 8.32 -25.93 -39.13
CA SER A 19 8.86 -27.18 -38.58
C SER A 19 7.89 -27.93 -37.66
N ARG A 20 6.91 -27.25 -37.04
CA ARG A 20 5.95 -27.89 -36.12
C ARG A 20 4.71 -28.49 -36.79
N ARG A 21 4.37 -28.09 -38.03
CA ARG A 21 3.17 -28.58 -38.73
C ARG A 21 3.34 -29.93 -39.43
N ASN A 22 4.58 -30.39 -39.63
CA ASN A 22 4.87 -31.60 -40.42
C ASN A 22 5.63 -32.69 -39.66
N GLN A 23 5.73 -32.63 -38.33
CA GLN A 23 6.17 -33.79 -37.57
C GLN A 23 4.96 -34.72 -37.36
N PRO A 24 4.99 -35.97 -37.86
CA PRO A 24 3.98 -36.95 -37.48
C PRO A 24 3.97 -37.04 -35.95
N ALA A 25 2.78 -37.08 -35.36
CA ALA A 25 2.64 -37.24 -33.91
C ALA A 25 3.47 -38.45 -33.49
N LEU A 26 4.58 -38.21 -32.79
CA LEU A 26 5.38 -39.27 -32.20
C LEU A 26 4.42 -40.07 -31.30
N ALA A 27 4.18 -41.32 -31.67
CA ALA A 27 3.33 -42.22 -30.91
C ALA A 27 3.89 -42.27 -29.49
N LEU A 28 3.10 -41.83 -28.52
CA LEU A 28 3.49 -41.85 -27.12
C LEU A 28 3.83 -43.29 -26.73
N THR A 29 4.93 -43.46 -26.00
CA THR A 29 5.19 -44.76 -25.36
C THR A 29 4.04 -45.12 -24.43
N PRO A 30 3.78 -46.41 -24.13
CA PRO A 30 2.72 -46.81 -23.20
C PRO A 30 2.80 -46.10 -21.86
N GLU A 31 4.01 -45.89 -21.33
CA GLU A 31 4.28 -45.12 -20.11
C GLU A 31 3.89 -43.65 -20.25
N GLN A 32 4.29 -42.98 -21.34
CA GLN A 32 3.90 -41.59 -21.61
C GLN A 32 2.39 -41.44 -21.83
N SER A 33 1.74 -42.45 -22.42
CA SER A 33 0.28 -42.47 -22.60
C SER A 33 -0.45 -42.61 -21.26
N GLN A 34 0.00 -43.51 -20.38
CA GLN A 34 -0.52 -43.65 -19.02
C GLN A 34 -0.30 -42.40 -18.19
N GLN A 35 0.90 -41.82 -18.24
CA GLN A 35 1.22 -40.58 -17.51
C GLN A 35 0.37 -39.40 -18.00
N ARG A 36 0.13 -39.30 -19.31
CA ARG A 36 -0.76 -38.28 -19.89
C ARG A 36 -2.21 -38.48 -19.42
N LYS A 37 -2.74 -39.71 -19.46
CA LYS A 37 -4.08 -40.02 -18.94
C LYS A 37 -4.22 -39.66 -17.46
N ALA A 38 -3.23 -40.03 -16.64
CA ALA A 38 -3.23 -39.70 -15.21
C ALA A 38 -3.21 -38.18 -14.96
N ASN A 39 -2.45 -37.42 -15.77
CA ASN A 39 -2.43 -35.96 -15.70
C ASN A 39 -3.77 -35.34 -16.13
N ASP A 40 -4.39 -35.86 -17.20
CA ASP A 40 -5.69 -35.39 -17.68
C ASP A 40 -6.81 -35.68 -16.66
N GLU A 41 -6.78 -36.85 -16.01
CA GLU A 41 -7.69 -37.20 -14.90
C GLU A 41 -7.48 -36.29 -13.68
N ARG A 42 -6.22 -36.03 -13.29
CA ARG A 42 -5.92 -35.09 -12.19
C ARG A 42 -6.46 -33.69 -12.49
N LYS A 43 -6.26 -33.18 -13.72
CA LYS A 43 -6.81 -31.89 -14.18
C LYS A 43 -8.33 -31.87 -14.09
N LYS A 44 -8.98 -32.92 -14.58
CA LYS A 44 -10.44 -33.06 -14.55
C LYS A 44 -10.98 -33.06 -13.11
N ASN A 45 -10.36 -33.85 -12.23
CA ASN A 45 -10.74 -33.94 -10.82
C ASN A 45 -10.53 -32.61 -10.09
N PHE A 46 -9.42 -31.92 -10.36
CA PHE A 46 -9.15 -30.60 -9.80
C PHE A 46 -10.23 -29.57 -10.20
N ARG A 47 -10.58 -29.49 -11.49
CA ARG A 47 -11.64 -28.60 -11.99
C ARG A 47 -12.98 -28.94 -11.33
N TYR A 48 -13.35 -30.22 -11.31
CA TYR A 48 -14.60 -30.69 -10.72
C TYR A 48 -14.70 -30.35 -9.23
N ASN A 49 -13.64 -30.62 -8.45
CA ASN A 49 -13.62 -30.33 -7.01
C ASN A 49 -13.78 -28.84 -6.71
N ASN A 50 -13.14 -27.96 -7.50
CA ASN A 50 -13.30 -26.52 -7.35
C ASN A 50 -14.74 -26.07 -7.67
N LEU A 51 -15.33 -26.57 -8.76
CA LEU A 51 -16.71 -26.25 -9.11
C LEU A 51 -17.69 -26.75 -8.05
N ASN A 52 -17.46 -27.95 -7.51
CA ASN A 52 -18.28 -28.51 -6.44
C ASN A 52 -18.18 -27.67 -5.15
N LEU A 53 -16.97 -27.21 -4.81
CA LEU A 53 -16.76 -26.29 -3.68
C LEU A 53 -17.53 -24.98 -3.88
N LEU A 54 -17.37 -24.32 -5.03
CA LEU A 54 -18.07 -23.07 -5.36
C LEU A 54 -19.59 -23.24 -5.26
N ARG A 55 -20.12 -24.34 -5.79
CA ARG A 55 -21.56 -24.64 -5.71
C ARG A 55 -22.03 -24.89 -4.28
N SER A 56 -21.25 -25.63 -3.48
CA SER A 56 -21.59 -25.91 -2.07
C SER A 56 -21.66 -24.63 -1.23
N HIS A 57 -20.91 -23.59 -1.61
CA HIS A 57 -20.96 -22.27 -1.01
C HIS A 57 -22.02 -21.35 -1.62
N GLY A 58 -22.79 -21.81 -2.61
CA GLY A 58 -23.82 -21.01 -3.29
C GLY A 58 -23.27 -19.91 -4.20
N VAL A 59 -21.98 -19.99 -4.56
CA VAL A 59 -21.28 -18.98 -5.36
C VAL A 59 -21.55 -19.14 -6.86
N ILE A 60 -21.80 -20.37 -7.30
CA ILE A 60 -22.26 -20.67 -8.66
C ILE A 60 -23.61 -21.38 -8.60
N SER A 61 -24.45 -21.10 -9.59
CA SER A 61 -25.77 -21.68 -9.79
C SER A 61 -25.71 -22.96 -10.63
N CYS A 62 -24.71 -23.07 -11.52
CA CYS A 62 -24.59 -24.20 -12.44
C CYS A 62 -24.16 -25.50 -11.73
N ARG A 63 -24.45 -26.66 -12.34
CA ARG A 63 -23.95 -27.93 -11.81
C ARG A 63 -22.45 -28.08 -12.11
N PRO A 64 -21.66 -28.73 -11.23
CA PRO A 64 -20.23 -28.93 -11.49
C PRO A 64 -19.97 -29.73 -12.76
N GLU A 65 -20.88 -30.65 -13.12
CA GLU A 65 -20.83 -31.40 -14.37
C GLU A 65 -20.98 -30.48 -15.58
N ASP A 66 -21.97 -29.59 -15.56
CA ASP A 66 -22.24 -28.63 -16.64
C ASP A 66 -21.07 -27.64 -16.80
N GLY A 67 -20.52 -27.13 -15.70
CA GLY A 67 -19.34 -26.26 -15.72
C GLY A 67 -18.09 -26.96 -16.25
N LEU A 68 -17.91 -28.25 -15.95
CA LEU A 68 -16.79 -29.04 -16.47
C LEU A 68 -16.93 -29.33 -17.97
N GLU A 69 -18.14 -29.68 -18.42
CA GLU A 69 -18.44 -29.86 -19.83
C GLU A 69 -18.28 -28.56 -20.63
N PHE A 70 -18.75 -27.45 -20.08
CA PHE A 70 -18.50 -26.11 -20.60
C PHE A 70 -17.00 -25.85 -20.81
N LEU A 71 -16.17 -26.09 -19.79
CA LEU A 71 -14.72 -25.85 -19.89
C LEU A 71 -14.06 -26.72 -20.97
N ASN A 72 -14.51 -27.96 -21.13
CA ASN A 72 -13.99 -28.84 -22.18
C ASN A 72 -14.39 -28.33 -23.58
N ALA A 73 -15.67 -28.01 -23.78
CA ALA A 73 -16.17 -27.47 -25.04
C ALA A 73 -15.54 -26.10 -25.37
N PHE A 74 -15.35 -25.24 -24.37
CA PHE A 74 -14.68 -23.96 -24.51
C PHE A 74 -13.20 -24.15 -24.85
N SER A 75 -12.52 -25.15 -24.28
CA SER A 75 -11.14 -25.49 -24.64
C SER A 75 -11.02 -25.93 -26.10
N GLU A 76 -11.97 -26.68 -26.63
CA GLU A 76 -12.01 -27.05 -28.05
C GLU A 76 -12.14 -25.79 -28.93
N LEU A 77 -13.07 -24.90 -28.58
CA LEU A 77 -13.28 -23.63 -29.29
C LEU A 77 -12.03 -22.73 -29.23
N ALA A 78 -11.36 -22.66 -28.07
CA ALA A 78 -10.13 -21.91 -27.86
C ALA A 78 -8.95 -22.42 -28.70
N ASN A 79 -8.91 -23.73 -28.98
CA ASN A 79 -7.86 -24.37 -29.77
C ASN A 79 -7.99 -24.09 -31.27
N VAL A 80 -9.20 -23.87 -31.80
CA VAL A 80 -9.42 -23.52 -33.22
C VAL A 80 -8.67 -22.23 -33.57
N ASN A 81 -8.72 -21.23 -32.69
CA ASN A 81 -8.05 -19.94 -32.85
C ASN A 81 -7.01 -19.72 -31.75
N TRP A 82 -6.07 -20.67 -31.58
CA TRP A 82 -5.09 -20.62 -30.49
C TRP A 82 -4.30 -19.30 -30.43
N ARG A 83 -4.10 -18.62 -31.57
CA ARG A 83 -3.38 -17.34 -31.67
C ARG A 83 -4.18 -16.09 -31.28
N LYS A 84 -5.51 -16.17 -31.17
CA LYS A 84 -6.34 -15.01 -30.78
C LYS A 84 -6.73 -15.12 -29.30
N ASN A 85 -6.77 -14.01 -28.58
CA ASN A 85 -7.20 -14.02 -27.17
C ASN A 85 -8.73 -14.18 -27.00
N VAL A 86 -9.48 -13.89 -28.07
CA VAL A 86 -10.94 -13.98 -28.11
C VAL A 86 -11.35 -15.11 -29.05
N VAL A 87 -12.28 -15.96 -28.60
CA VAL A 87 -12.92 -16.96 -29.46
C VAL A 87 -14.08 -16.37 -30.26
N ASP A 88 -14.67 -17.14 -31.16
CA ASP A 88 -15.87 -16.69 -31.88
C ASP A 88 -17.01 -16.36 -30.91
N LYS A 89 -17.54 -15.12 -30.98
CA LYS A 89 -18.50 -14.59 -30.00
C LYS A 89 -19.83 -15.33 -30.05
N ASP A 90 -20.29 -15.69 -31.23
CA ASP A 90 -21.58 -16.34 -31.41
C ASP A 90 -21.52 -17.82 -31.00
N ALA A 91 -20.43 -18.50 -31.33
CA ALA A 91 -20.15 -19.84 -30.82
C ALA A 91 -20.04 -19.86 -29.29
N PHE A 92 -19.38 -18.85 -28.70
CA PHE A 92 -19.30 -18.71 -27.25
C PHE A 92 -20.68 -18.50 -26.60
N ARG A 93 -21.50 -17.58 -27.13
CA ARG A 93 -22.87 -17.34 -26.63
C ARG A 93 -23.75 -18.59 -26.74
N ALA A 94 -23.64 -19.33 -27.84
CA ALA A 94 -24.36 -20.60 -28.01
C ALA A 94 -23.93 -21.63 -26.96
N LEU A 95 -22.63 -21.66 -26.62
CA LEU A 95 -22.07 -22.56 -25.62
C LEU A 95 -22.54 -22.16 -24.20
N VAL A 96 -22.50 -20.87 -23.85
CA VAL A 96 -23.04 -20.34 -22.59
C VAL A 96 -24.54 -20.67 -22.44
N ALA A 97 -25.32 -20.45 -23.50
CA ALA A 97 -26.76 -20.75 -23.50
C ALA A 97 -27.05 -22.24 -23.37
N ARG A 98 -26.26 -23.11 -24.02
CA ARG A 98 -26.40 -24.57 -23.94
C ARG A 98 -26.26 -25.08 -22.51
N TYR A 99 -25.31 -24.53 -21.75
CA TYR A 99 -25.04 -24.92 -20.36
C TYR A 99 -25.72 -24.03 -19.32
N GLN A 100 -26.58 -23.09 -19.75
CA GLN A 100 -27.36 -22.18 -18.90
C GLN A 100 -26.52 -21.42 -17.86
N LEU A 101 -25.32 -21.00 -18.25
CA LEU A 101 -24.41 -20.30 -17.34
C LEU A 101 -24.76 -18.81 -17.25
N SER A 102 -24.81 -18.28 -16.04
CA SER A 102 -24.89 -16.84 -15.80
C SER A 102 -23.51 -16.17 -15.95
N SER A 103 -23.49 -14.83 -16.08
CA SER A 103 -22.23 -14.05 -16.06
C SER A 103 -21.44 -14.27 -14.74
N GLU A 104 -22.16 -14.41 -13.63
CA GLU A 104 -21.58 -14.72 -12.33
C GLU A 104 -20.94 -16.11 -12.31
N ASP A 105 -21.60 -17.13 -12.86
CA ASP A 105 -21.02 -18.47 -13.00
C ASP A 105 -19.70 -18.43 -13.79
N LEU A 106 -19.67 -17.74 -14.93
CA LEU A 106 -18.48 -17.64 -15.77
C LEU A 106 -17.32 -16.93 -15.05
N THR A 107 -17.63 -15.88 -14.30
CA THR A 107 -16.64 -15.15 -13.48
C THR A 107 -16.00 -16.08 -12.46
N TRP A 108 -16.83 -16.78 -11.68
CA TRP A 108 -16.37 -17.69 -10.64
C TRP A 108 -15.73 -18.98 -11.17
N ILE A 109 -16.10 -19.43 -12.37
CA ILE A 109 -15.42 -20.54 -13.06
C ILE A 109 -14.00 -20.12 -13.47
N SER A 110 -13.82 -18.89 -13.96
CA SER A 110 -12.52 -18.39 -14.44
C SER A 110 -11.50 -18.18 -13.30
N ALA A 111 -11.99 -17.81 -12.12
CA ALA A 111 -11.19 -17.38 -10.98
C ALA A 111 -10.20 -18.45 -10.44
N PRO A 112 -10.62 -19.68 -10.09
CA PRO A 112 -9.72 -20.74 -9.64
C PRO A 112 -8.71 -21.15 -10.72
N LEU A 113 -9.12 -21.11 -11.99
CA LEU A 113 -8.26 -21.49 -13.12
C LEU A 113 -7.12 -20.48 -13.32
N LEU A 114 -7.37 -19.19 -13.10
CA LEU A 114 -6.32 -18.16 -13.12
C LEU A 114 -5.35 -18.28 -11.93
N LYS A 115 -5.86 -18.61 -10.74
CA LYS A 115 -5.08 -18.62 -9.49
C LYS A 115 -4.27 -19.90 -9.29
N VAL A 116 -4.95 -21.04 -9.30
CA VAL A 116 -4.40 -22.34 -8.87
C VAL A 116 -4.30 -23.33 -10.04
N GLY A 117 -4.82 -22.97 -11.21
CA GLY A 117 -4.74 -23.79 -12.41
C GLY A 117 -3.32 -24.00 -12.93
N LEU A 118 -3.11 -25.10 -13.65
CA LEU A 118 -1.87 -25.34 -14.39
C LEU A 118 -1.73 -24.34 -15.53
N ARG A 119 -0.55 -24.26 -16.16
CA ARG A 119 -0.29 -23.32 -17.28
C ARG A 119 -1.38 -23.31 -18.35
N ASP A 120 -1.88 -24.48 -18.74
CA ASP A 120 -2.95 -24.60 -19.74
C ASP A 120 -4.30 -24.05 -19.23
N ASP A 121 -4.61 -24.24 -17.95
CA ASP A 121 -5.82 -23.72 -17.30
C ASP A 121 -5.78 -22.18 -17.21
N LYS A 122 -4.61 -21.61 -16.89
CA LYS A 122 -4.41 -20.16 -16.86
C LYS A 122 -4.63 -19.53 -18.23
N ILE A 123 -4.09 -20.14 -19.29
CA ILE A 123 -4.29 -19.68 -20.68
C ILE A 123 -5.77 -19.78 -21.06
N LEU A 124 -6.42 -20.89 -20.73
CA LEU A 124 -7.83 -21.10 -21.02
C LEU A 124 -8.71 -20.06 -20.29
N ALA A 125 -8.41 -19.80 -19.02
CA ALA A 125 -9.13 -18.82 -18.22
C ALA A 125 -8.89 -17.38 -18.69
N LYS A 126 -7.67 -17.02 -19.09
CA LYS A 126 -7.38 -15.74 -19.74
C LYS A 126 -8.27 -15.57 -20.99
N LYS A 127 -8.29 -16.57 -21.89
CA LYS A 127 -9.17 -16.54 -23.07
C LYS A 127 -10.65 -16.42 -22.70
N LEU A 128 -11.10 -17.08 -21.63
CA LEU A 128 -12.47 -16.99 -21.15
C LEU A 128 -12.81 -15.54 -20.76
N VAL A 129 -11.99 -14.92 -19.92
CA VAL A 129 -12.20 -13.53 -19.47
C VAL A 129 -12.14 -12.53 -20.63
N TYR A 130 -11.18 -12.68 -21.55
CA TYR A 130 -11.11 -11.84 -22.75
C TYR A 130 -12.33 -12.01 -23.66
N THR A 131 -12.84 -13.24 -23.79
CA THR A 131 -14.05 -13.50 -24.57
C THR A 131 -15.29 -12.92 -23.89
N MET A 132 -15.40 -13.02 -22.56
CA MET A 132 -16.48 -12.39 -21.79
C MET A 132 -16.48 -10.87 -22.00
N SER A 133 -15.33 -10.22 -21.85
CA SER A 133 -15.19 -8.78 -22.13
C SER A 133 -15.60 -8.46 -23.56
N ALA A 134 -15.14 -9.22 -24.55
CA ALA A 134 -15.50 -9.01 -25.95
C ALA A 134 -17.01 -9.24 -26.24
N CYS A 135 -17.72 -9.97 -25.38
CA CYS A 135 -19.16 -10.15 -25.41
C CYS A 135 -19.95 -9.05 -24.66
N GLY A 136 -19.27 -8.07 -24.06
CA GLY A 136 -19.87 -6.95 -23.35
C GLY A 136 -19.99 -7.15 -21.83
N ASP A 137 -19.26 -8.09 -21.24
CA ASP A 137 -19.28 -8.28 -19.78
C ASP A 137 -18.49 -7.16 -19.05
N PRO A 138 -19.14 -6.34 -18.20
CA PRO A 138 -18.50 -5.21 -17.52
C PRO A 138 -17.41 -5.64 -16.53
N ALA A 139 -17.68 -6.71 -15.76
CA ALA A 139 -16.77 -7.19 -14.72
C ALA A 139 -15.47 -7.75 -15.33
N ALA A 140 -15.58 -8.52 -16.41
CA ALA A 140 -14.43 -9.02 -17.16
C ALA A 140 -13.62 -7.87 -17.76
N THR A 141 -14.28 -6.86 -18.32
CA THR A 141 -13.62 -5.67 -18.90
C THR A 141 -12.83 -4.91 -17.84
N MET A 142 -13.44 -4.61 -16.69
CA MET A 142 -12.75 -3.95 -15.58
C MET A 142 -11.62 -4.80 -15.01
N ARG A 143 -11.81 -6.13 -14.90
CA ARG A 143 -10.77 -7.04 -14.41
C ARG A 143 -9.53 -7.04 -15.30
N ILE A 144 -9.70 -7.16 -16.62
CA ILE A 144 -8.58 -7.14 -17.58
C ILE A 144 -7.80 -5.85 -17.45
N LEU A 145 -8.49 -4.70 -17.49
CA LEU A 145 -7.84 -3.40 -17.51
C LEU A 145 -7.25 -3.02 -16.16
N ASN A 146 -7.89 -3.39 -15.05
CA ASN A 146 -7.31 -3.20 -13.73
C ASN A 146 -6.06 -4.05 -13.54
N GLN A 147 -6.08 -5.32 -13.97
CA GLN A 147 -4.89 -6.16 -13.95
C GLN A 147 -3.74 -5.60 -14.79
N VAL A 148 -4.06 -5.04 -15.96
CA VAL A 148 -3.05 -4.37 -16.80
C VAL A 148 -2.47 -3.17 -16.07
N LEU A 149 -3.29 -2.32 -15.47
CA LEU A 149 -2.87 -1.11 -14.74
C LEU A 149 -2.08 -1.42 -13.47
N SER A 150 -2.48 -2.42 -12.69
CA SER A 150 -1.76 -2.88 -11.49
C SER A 150 -0.43 -3.55 -11.82
N SER A 151 -0.11 -3.78 -13.09
CA SER A 151 1.19 -4.31 -13.47
C SER A 151 2.26 -3.23 -13.30
N PRO A 152 3.42 -3.52 -12.68
CA PRO A 152 4.56 -2.60 -12.62
C PRO A 152 5.16 -2.30 -14.02
N ARG A 153 4.55 -2.86 -15.07
CA ARG A 153 4.91 -2.71 -16.48
C ARG A 153 3.96 -1.82 -17.24
N THR A 154 2.93 -1.28 -16.61
CA THR A 154 2.02 -0.33 -17.23
C THR A 154 2.85 0.75 -17.90
N ARG A 155 2.70 0.81 -19.22
CA ARG A 155 3.27 1.83 -20.07
C ARG A 155 2.23 2.24 -21.08
N PRO A 156 2.31 3.46 -21.62
CA PRO A 156 1.40 3.90 -22.66
C PRO A 156 1.28 2.93 -23.84
N GLU A 157 2.35 2.20 -24.20
CA GLU A 157 2.31 1.23 -25.29
C GLU A 157 1.49 -0.02 -24.98
N MET A 158 1.52 -0.52 -23.74
CA MET A 158 0.70 -1.67 -23.33
C MET A 158 -0.78 -1.30 -23.34
N LEU A 159 -1.09 -0.09 -22.88
CA LEU A 159 -2.45 0.46 -22.88
C LEU A 159 -3.01 0.73 -24.29
N ARG A 160 -2.13 0.78 -25.30
CA ARG A 160 -2.44 0.91 -26.73
C ARG A 160 -2.32 -0.41 -27.49
N SER A 161 -2.07 -1.52 -26.80
CA SER A 161 -1.87 -2.82 -27.45
C SER A 161 -3.15 -3.32 -28.12
N SER A 162 -3.00 -4.05 -29.22
CA SER A 162 -4.12 -4.69 -29.92
C SER A 162 -4.78 -5.80 -29.10
N GLU A 163 -4.13 -6.27 -28.03
CA GLU A 163 -4.66 -7.30 -27.13
C GLU A 163 -5.86 -6.78 -26.33
N ILE A 164 -5.77 -5.55 -25.81
CA ILE A 164 -6.80 -4.98 -24.93
C ILE A 164 -7.65 -3.92 -25.64
N VAL A 165 -7.46 -3.69 -26.93
CA VAL A 165 -8.12 -2.60 -27.66
C VAL A 165 -9.65 -2.69 -27.59
N ASP A 166 -10.20 -3.90 -27.65
CA ASP A 166 -11.63 -4.16 -27.52
C ASP A 166 -12.11 -3.84 -26.10
N ALA A 167 -11.38 -4.30 -25.07
CA ALA A 167 -11.67 -4.00 -23.67
C ALA A 167 -11.59 -2.49 -23.37
N ARG A 168 -10.59 -1.79 -23.93
CA ARG A 168 -10.46 -0.32 -23.86
C ARG A 168 -11.66 0.38 -24.48
N GLY A 169 -12.16 -0.12 -25.62
CA GLY A 169 -13.36 0.38 -26.27
C GLY A 169 -14.58 0.29 -25.37
N HIS A 170 -14.83 -0.90 -24.79
CA HIS A 170 -15.95 -1.11 -23.88
C HIS A 170 -15.81 -0.28 -22.59
N LEU A 171 -14.61 -0.17 -22.01
CA LEU A 171 -14.43 0.65 -20.80
C LEU A 171 -14.79 2.11 -21.04
N ARG A 172 -14.37 2.68 -22.18
CA ARG A 172 -14.71 4.06 -22.55
C ARG A 172 -16.22 4.24 -22.72
N GLU A 173 -16.90 3.26 -23.29
CA GLU A 173 -18.35 3.27 -23.45
C GLU A 173 -19.05 3.27 -22.09
N MET A 174 -18.68 2.34 -21.20
CA MET A 174 -19.18 2.24 -19.83
C MET A 174 -18.94 3.53 -19.02
N ALA A 175 -17.73 4.11 -19.11
CA ALA A 175 -17.38 5.35 -18.42
C ALA A 175 -18.15 6.56 -18.97
N ARG A 176 -18.35 6.62 -20.30
CA ARG A 176 -19.09 7.70 -20.96
C ARG A 176 -20.57 7.68 -20.57
N GLU A 177 -21.18 6.50 -20.56
CA GLU A 177 -22.59 6.29 -20.24
C GLU A 177 -22.87 6.42 -18.75
N GLY A 178 -21.82 6.28 -17.94
CA GLY A 178 -21.89 6.44 -16.49
C GLY A 178 -22.61 5.30 -15.77
N GLU A 179 -22.66 4.13 -16.40
CA GLU A 179 -23.26 2.92 -15.83
C GLU A 179 -22.54 2.43 -14.57
N SER A 180 -21.25 2.74 -14.45
CA SER A 180 -20.43 2.36 -13.31
C SER A 180 -19.40 3.43 -12.99
N PHE A 181 -19.42 3.95 -11.77
CA PHE A 181 -18.42 4.91 -11.31
C PHE A 181 -17.02 4.28 -11.27
N ARG A 182 -16.91 2.98 -10.92
CA ARG A 182 -15.63 2.22 -10.99
C ARG A 182 -15.05 2.21 -12.40
N ALA A 183 -15.91 2.15 -13.43
CA ALA A 183 -15.47 2.23 -14.82
C ALA A 183 -14.92 3.63 -15.16
N MET A 184 -15.54 4.69 -14.64
CA MET A 184 -14.99 6.05 -14.76
C MET A 184 -13.65 6.16 -14.03
N VAL A 185 -13.52 5.60 -12.81
CA VAL A 185 -12.25 5.59 -12.07
C VAL A 185 -11.16 4.91 -12.87
N LEU A 186 -11.46 3.72 -13.40
CA LEU A 186 -10.51 2.94 -14.19
C LEU A 186 -10.13 3.63 -15.51
N GLU A 187 -11.09 4.23 -16.22
CA GLU A 187 -10.79 5.00 -17.44
C GLU A 187 -9.96 6.23 -17.13
N GLY A 188 -10.19 6.89 -15.99
CA GLY A 188 -9.38 8.00 -15.50
C GLY A 188 -7.95 7.57 -15.22
N LYS A 189 -7.73 6.42 -14.56
CA LYS A 189 -6.39 5.83 -14.36
C LYS A 189 -5.70 5.55 -15.69
N VAL A 190 -6.40 5.00 -16.67
CA VAL A 190 -5.82 4.81 -18.00
C VAL A 190 -5.50 6.15 -18.70
N SER A 191 -6.35 7.16 -18.55
CA SER A 191 -6.15 8.48 -19.14
C SER A 191 -4.91 9.16 -18.55
N TYR A 192 -4.74 9.09 -17.23
CA TYR A 192 -3.55 9.55 -16.52
C TYR A 192 -2.27 8.86 -17.01
N GLU A 193 -2.27 7.52 -17.09
CA GLU A 193 -1.12 6.75 -17.62
C GLU A 193 -0.80 7.06 -19.09
N LEU A 194 -1.78 7.50 -19.87
CA LEU A 194 -1.59 7.94 -21.25
C LEU A 194 -1.13 9.41 -21.37
N GLY A 195 -1.03 10.13 -20.25
CA GLY A 195 -0.63 11.53 -20.17
C GLY A 195 -1.76 12.54 -20.43
N ASP A 196 -3.02 12.11 -20.33
CA ASP A 196 -4.21 12.97 -20.46
C ASP A 196 -4.82 13.26 -19.09
N ASP A 197 -4.12 14.12 -18.34
CA ASP A 197 -4.50 14.51 -16.97
C ASP A 197 -5.89 15.19 -16.91
N GLU A 198 -6.29 15.94 -17.94
CA GLU A 198 -7.58 16.66 -17.95
C GLU A 198 -8.75 15.67 -18.04
N SER A 199 -8.66 14.69 -18.94
CA SER A 199 -9.65 13.62 -19.02
C SER A 199 -9.69 12.78 -17.73
N ALA A 200 -8.54 12.52 -17.12
CA ALA A 200 -8.48 11.81 -15.84
C ALA A 200 -9.21 12.57 -14.72
N ILE A 201 -8.96 13.87 -14.59
CA ILE A 201 -9.63 14.73 -13.59
C ILE A 201 -11.13 14.79 -13.83
N ASP A 202 -11.59 14.97 -15.08
CA ASP A 202 -13.03 15.00 -15.39
C ASP A 202 -13.71 13.70 -14.97
N LEU A 203 -13.15 12.56 -15.38
CA LEU A 203 -13.71 11.25 -15.08
C LEU A 203 -13.76 10.96 -13.58
N TRP A 204 -12.69 11.23 -12.85
CA TRP A 204 -12.67 11.03 -11.39
C TRP A 204 -13.59 11.99 -10.66
N THR A 205 -13.70 13.24 -11.12
CA THR A 205 -14.62 14.23 -10.53
C THR A 205 -16.07 13.77 -10.70
N ARG A 206 -16.44 13.28 -11.89
CA ARG A 206 -17.75 12.71 -12.17
C ARG A 206 -18.04 11.43 -11.40
N ALA A 207 -17.02 10.64 -11.09
CA ALA A 207 -17.15 9.42 -10.29
C ALA A 207 -17.37 9.70 -8.79
N MET A 208 -17.07 10.92 -8.32
CA MET A 208 -17.04 11.25 -6.90
C MET A 208 -18.37 11.05 -6.18
N GLU A 209 -19.44 11.66 -6.68
CA GLU A 209 -20.76 11.62 -6.04
C GLU A 209 -21.33 10.18 -5.99
N PRO A 210 -21.35 9.40 -7.09
CA PRO A 210 -21.78 8.00 -7.04
C PRO A 210 -20.91 7.13 -6.12
N ALA A 211 -19.61 7.39 -6.02
CA ALA A 211 -18.71 6.65 -5.12
C ALA A 211 -19.04 6.93 -3.65
N VAL A 212 -19.32 8.19 -3.29
CA VAL A 212 -19.76 8.58 -1.95
C VAL A 212 -21.10 7.93 -1.60
N GLU A 213 -22.07 7.93 -2.52
CA GLU A 213 -23.36 7.26 -2.31
C GLU A 213 -23.20 5.75 -2.07
N ALA A 214 -22.28 5.11 -2.81
CA ALA A 214 -21.96 3.69 -2.65
C ALA A 214 -21.32 3.41 -1.29
N ALA A 215 -20.33 4.22 -0.86
CA ALA A 215 -19.64 4.10 0.41
C ALA A 215 -20.59 4.29 1.61
N GLN A 216 -21.47 5.29 1.55
CA GLN A 216 -22.49 5.51 2.59
C GLN A 216 -23.50 4.36 2.64
N SER A 217 -23.90 3.83 1.49
CA SER A 217 -24.80 2.69 1.40
C SER A 217 -24.18 1.42 2.00
N GLU A 218 -22.89 1.17 1.78
CA GLU A 218 -22.18 0.04 2.41
C GLU A 218 -22.08 0.22 3.92
N SER A 219 -21.77 1.43 4.39
CA SER A 219 -21.67 1.75 5.82
C SER A 219 -23.01 1.52 6.55
N ARG A 220 -24.13 1.99 5.97
CA ARG A 220 -25.48 1.71 6.50
C ARG A 220 -25.81 0.22 6.54
N LYS A 221 -25.39 -0.55 5.52
CA LYS A 221 -25.58 -2.01 5.51
C LYS A 221 -24.79 -2.68 6.63
N LYS A 222 -23.56 -2.23 6.90
CA LYS A 222 -22.72 -2.74 8.00
C LYS A 222 -23.33 -2.43 9.37
N GLU A 223 -23.86 -1.23 9.57
CA GLU A 223 -24.54 -0.83 10.82
C GLU A 223 -25.84 -1.61 11.07
N GLN A 224 -26.56 -1.99 10.02
CA GLN A 224 -27.79 -2.77 10.11
C GLN A 224 -27.55 -4.27 10.31
N GLN A 225 -26.32 -4.76 10.18
CA GLN A 225 -25.99 -6.14 10.49
C GLN A 225 -25.96 -6.34 12.02
N PRO A 226 -26.65 -7.35 12.57
CA PRO A 226 -26.66 -7.60 14.00
C PRO A 226 -25.24 -7.91 14.50
N ALA A 227 -24.82 -7.19 15.55
CA ALA A 227 -23.54 -7.40 16.22
C ALA A 227 -23.38 -8.87 16.63
N GLY A 228 -22.34 -9.53 16.11
CA GLY A 228 -22.02 -10.94 16.41
C GLY A 228 -22.22 -11.92 15.25
N MET A 229 -22.85 -11.51 14.14
CA MET A 229 -22.66 -12.24 12.88
C MET A 229 -21.31 -11.85 12.29
N LEU A 230 -20.32 -12.75 12.42
CA LEU A 230 -19.11 -12.68 11.63
C LEU A 230 -19.54 -12.54 10.16
N PRO A 231 -19.11 -11.47 9.45
CA PRO A 231 -19.32 -11.44 8.02
C PRO A 231 -18.78 -12.76 7.46
N PRO A 232 -19.48 -13.39 6.50
CA PRO A 232 -18.94 -14.59 5.86
C PRO A 232 -17.49 -14.25 5.46
N PRO A 233 -16.50 -15.10 5.78
CA PRO A 233 -15.11 -14.79 5.48
C PRO A 233 -15.06 -14.38 4.02
N ARG A 234 -14.83 -13.08 3.77
CA ARG A 234 -14.79 -12.52 2.42
C ARG A 234 -13.80 -13.40 1.68
N ALA A 235 -14.26 -14.15 0.68
CA ALA A 235 -13.41 -15.02 -0.10
C ALA A 235 -12.27 -14.13 -0.61
N HIS A 236 -11.08 -14.34 -0.05
CA HIS A 236 -10.11 -13.27 0.26
C HIS A 236 -9.51 -12.54 -0.94
N ASN A 237 -9.97 -12.74 -2.17
CA ASN A 237 -9.14 -12.52 -3.33
C ASN A 237 -9.83 -11.95 -4.59
N GLU A 238 -11.14 -11.64 -4.62
CA GLU A 238 -11.76 -11.05 -5.84
C GLU A 238 -12.60 -9.79 -5.62
N GLU A 239 -13.39 -9.70 -4.55
CA GLU A 239 -14.00 -8.41 -4.16
C GLU A 239 -12.93 -7.34 -3.84
N ASN A 240 -11.73 -7.76 -3.40
CA ASN A 240 -10.60 -6.86 -3.19
C ASN A 240 -9.98 -6.34 -4.50
N ALA A 241 -10.16 -7.03 -5.64
CA ALA A 241 -9.45 -6.67 -6.87
C ALA A 241 -9.99 -5.40 -7.54
N LEU A 242 -11.20 -4.95 -7.20
CA LEU A 242 -11.77 -3.69 -7.68
C LEU A 242 -11.97 -2.67 -6.55
N ALA A 243 -11.58 -3.00 -5.32
CA ALA A 243 -11.69 -2.10 -4.17
C ALA A 243 -10.87 -0.82 -4.37
N ASP A 244 -9.73 -0.92 -5.07
CA ASP A 244 -8.90 0.24 -5.45
C ASP A 244 -9.59 1.20 -6.44
N LEU A 245 -10.77 0.84 -6.95
CA LEU A 245 -11.62 1.67 -7.83
C LEU A 245 -12.79 2.32 -7.06
N ASP A 246 -12.96 2.02 -5.77
CA ASP A 246 -14.01 2.60 -4.94
C ASP A 246 -13.70 4.01 -4.46
N SER A 247 -12.43 4.43 -4.57
CA SER A 247 -11.90 5.65 -3.95
C SER A 247 -11.35 6.64 -4.98
N PRO A 248 -12.20 7.27 -5.84
CA PRO A 248 -11.74 8.28 -6.81
C PRO A 248 -11.03 9.48 -6.17
N TRP A 249 -11.37 9.80 -4.91
CA TRP A 249 -10.74 10.87 -4.14
C TRP A 249 -9.25 10.66 -3.88
N ILE A 250 -8.74 9.43 -3.82
CA ILE A 250 -7.32 9.16 -3.63
C ILE A 250 -6.52 9.70 -4.82
N GLU A 251 -6.97 9.36 -6.04
CA GLU A 251 -6.28 9.74 -7.27
C GLU A 251 -6.45 11.23 -7.58
N LEU A 252 -7.63 11.79 -7.30
CA LEU A 252 -7.87 13.23 -7.43
C LEU A 252 -6.98 14.05 -6.47
N THR A 253 -6.84 13.59 -5.23
CA THR A 253 -5.94 14.24 -4.27
C THR A 253 -4.51 14.23 -4.78
N ALA A 254 -4.04 13.07 -5.25
CA ALA A 254 -2.68 12.92 -5.76
C ALA A 254 -2.40 13.78 -7.00
N ILE A 255 -3.26 13.77 -8.02
CA ILE A 255 -3.02 14.51 -9.27
C ILE A 255 -3.07 16.03 -9.05
N HIS A 256 -4.02 16.53 -8.25
CA HIS A 256 -4.09 17.95 -7.93
C HIS A 256 -2.89 18.40 -7.08
N TYR A 257 -2.41 17.55 -6.18
CA TYR A 257 -1.21 17.83 -5.40
C TYR A 257 0.08 17.83 -6.26
N GLU A 258 0.18 16.92 -7.23
CA GLU A 258 1.27 16.90 -8.21
C GLU A 258 1.28 18.20 -9.05
N ARG A 259 0.10 18.63 -9.52
CA ARG A 259 -0.08 19.89 -10.26
C ARG A 259 0.26 21.11 -9.39
N TYR A 260 -0.18 21.13 -8.14
CA TYR A 260 0.22 22.14 -7.15
C TYR A 260 1.74 22.26 -7.08
N SER A 261 2.44 21.15 -6.88
CA SER A 261 3.90 21.11 -6.79
C SER A 261 4.57 21.64 -8.06
N LYS A 262 4.07 21.27 -9.23
CA LYS A 262 4.55 21.76 -10.54
C LYS A 262 4.34 23.27 -10.71
N PHE A 263 3.18 23.81 -10.33
CA PHE A 263 2.90 25.25 -10.44
C PHE A 263 3.68 26.06 -9.41
N TRP A 264 3.83 25.54 -8.20
CA TRP A 264 4.65 26.14 -7.15
C TRP A 264 6.11 26.30 -7.60
N ALA A 265 6.70 25.23 -8.14
CA ALA A 265 8.06 25.26 -8.69
C ALA A 265 8.23 26.24 -9.86
N LYS A 266 7.16 26.53 -10.61
CA LYS A 266 7.14 27.52 -11.70
C LYS A 266 6.80 28.95 -11.24
N ASN A 267 6.69 29.18 -9.93
CA ASN A 267 6.29 30.46 -9.32
C ASN A 267 4.91 30.98 -9.78
N SER A 268 4.00 30.07 -10.17
CA SER A 268 2.62 30.41 -10.52
C SER A 268 1.72 30.25 -9.29
N ILE A 269 1.82 31.19 -8.35
CA ILE A 269 1.25 31.07 -6.99
C ILE A 269 -0.27 30.89 -7.03
N ALA A 270 -0.99 31.71 -7.80
CA ALA A 270 -2.46 31.64 -7.85
C ALA A 270 -2.96 30.28 -8.38
N ALA A 271 -2.31 29.75 -9.42
CA ALA A 271 -2.65 28.43 -9.97
C ALA A 271 -2.30 27.31 -8.98
N ALA A 272 -1.15 27.41 -8.31
CA ALA A 272 -0.74 26.46 -7.28
C ALA A 272 -1.77 26.40 -6.15
N LEU A 273 -2.16 27.55 -5.59
CA LEU A 273 -3.14 27.61 -4.50
C LEU A 273 -4.53 27.09 -4.93
N ALA A 274 -4.93 27.32 -6.18
CA ALA A 274 -6.18 26.76 -6.71
C ALA A 274 -6.15 25.22 -6.78
N GLU A 275 -5.04 24.64 -7.27
CA GLU A 275 -4.87 23.19 -7.30
C GLU A 275 -4.75 22.59 -5.90
N LEU A 276 -4.08 23.29 -4.97
CA LEU A 276 -4.03 22.89 -3.56
C LEU A 276 -5.44 22.84 -2.94
N GLY A 277 -6.29 23.81 -3.24
CA GLY A 277 -7.68 23.83 -2.79
C GLY A 277 -8.49 22.63 -3.30
N LYS A 278 -8.31 22.25 -4.57
CA LYS A 278 -8.95 21.06 -5.16
C LYS A 278 -8.44 19.76 -4.53
N ALA A 279 -7.12 19.66 -4.29
CA ALA A 279 -6.52 18.52 -3.61
C ALA A 279 -7.09 18.35 -2.19
N LYS A 280 -7.20 19.44 -1.42
CA LYS A 280 -7.79 19.43 -0.07
C LYS A 280 -9.25 18.98 -0.10
N TRP A 281 -10.05 19.53 -1.01
CA TRP A 281 -11.45 19.13 -1.15
C TRP A 281 -11.61 17.63 -1.42
N ALA A 282 -10.87 17.09 -2.39
CA ALA A 282 -10.93 15.66 -2.70
C ALA A 282 -10.52 14.81 -1.50
N CYS A 283 -9.45 15.18 -0.80
CA CYS A 283 -8.96 14.48 0.37
C CYS A 283 -9.96 14.52 1.54
N GLU A 284 -10.63 15.66 1.74
CA GLU A 284 -11.67 15.83 2.76
C GLU A 284 -12.89 14.96 2.49
N VAL A 285 -13.29 14.79 1.22
CA VAL A 285 -14.35 13.85 0.83
C VAL A 285 -13.97 12.42 1.20
N GLY A 286 -12.74 11.99 0.90
CA GLY A 286 -12.24 10.67 1.26
C GLY A 286 -12.17 10.44 2.78
N CYS A 287 -11.67 11.43 3.52
CA CYS A 287 -11.66 11.40 4.99
C CYS A 287 -13.07 11.30 5.57
N ALA A 288 -14.07 11.93 4.96
CA ALA A 288 -15.46 11.84 5.39
C ALA A 288 -16.09 10.45 5.14
N GLN A 289 -15.47 9.61 4.30
CA GLN A 289 -15.84 8.20 4.11
C GLN A 289 -14.99 7.25 4.98
N ASP A 290 -14.21 7.77 5.94
CA ASP A 290 -13.24 7.02 6.77
C ASP A 290 -12.20 6.24 5.93
N ASP A 291 -11.84 6.74 4.73
CA ASP A 291 -10.84 6.12 3.86
C ASP A 291 -9.41 6.23 4.44
N PRO A 292 -8.70 5.11 4.71
CA PRO A 292 -7.41 5.13 5.39
C PRO A 292 -6.30 5.86 4.61
N THR A 293 -6.29 5.72 3.28
CA THR A 293 -5.30 6.35 2.42
C THR A 293 -5.52 7.87 2.37
N SER A 294 -6.78 8.30 2.35
CA SER A 294 -7.15 9.72 2.39
C SER A 294 -6.73 10.37 3.70
N HIS A 295 -6.92 9.68 4.83
CA HIS A 295 -6.40 10.14 6.11
C HIS A 295 -4.87 10.22 6.12
N TYR A 296 -4.18 9.25 5.55
CA TYR A 296 -2.72 9.33 5.41
C TYR A 296 -2.29 10.51 4.51
N GLN A 297 -2.94 10.72 3.36
CA GLN A 297 -2.69 11.85 2.48
C GLN A 297 -2.98 13.19 3.18
N ALA A 298 -4.04 13.26 3.99
CA ALA A 298 -4.37 14.47 4.75
C ALA A 298 -3.25 14.86 5.71
N ALA A 299 -2.63 13.88 6.38
CA ALA A 299 -1.50 14.09 7.26
C ALA A 299 -0.20 14.41 6.51
N GLU A 300 0.06 13.76 5.37
CA GLU A 300 1.36 13.86 4.69
C GLU A 300 1.45 14.98 3.65
N PHE A 301 0.38 15.26 2.91
CA PHE A 301 0.40 16.26 1.83
C PHE A 301 0.14 17.67 2.35
N PHE A 302 -0.66 17.81 3.40
CA PHE A 302 -1.08 19.11 3.95
C PHE A 302 -0.45 19.36 5.31
N LYS A 303 0.85 19.09 5.42
CA LYS A 303 1.65 19.41 6.61
C LYS A 303 1.65 20.91 6.86
N ASP A 304 1.49 21.25 8.13
CA ASP A 304 1.76 22.59 8.61
C ASP A 304 3.26 22.74 8.84
N TYR A 305 3.78 23.94 8.66
CA TYR A 305 5.20 24.24 8.86
C TYR A 305 5.33 25.41 9.83
N ASN A 306 6.28 25.32 10.75
CA ASN A 306 6.59 26.39 11.69
C ASN A 306 7.41 27.52 11.01
N ALA A 307 7.78 28.56 11.77
CA ALA A 307 8.51 29.71 11.23
C ALA A 307 9.91 29.34 10.69
N GLU A 308 10.49 28.28 11.22
CA GLU A 308 11.79 27.70 10.86
C GLU A 308 11.71 26.82 9.60
N GLY A 309 10.49 26.51 9.13
CA GLY A 309 10.25 25.65 7.97
C GLY A 309 10.31 24.16 8.29
N GLU A 310 10.28 23.79 9.56
CA GLU A 310 10.15 22.41 10.02
C GLU A 310 8.67 22.02 10.09
N VAL A 311 8.39 20.72 10.03
CA VAL A 311 7.02 20.20 10.07
C VAL A 311 6.44 20.41 11.46
N SER A 312 5.31 21.13 11.51
CA SER A 312 4.53 21.34 12.72
C SER A 312 3.56 20.17 12.92
N HIS A 313 3.78 19.37 13.96
CA HIS A 313 2.87 18.28 14.31
C HIS A 313 1.66 18.84 15.08
N THR A 314 0.55 19.06 14.38
CA THR A 314 -0.70 19.58 14.96
C THR A 314 -1.64 18.47 15.41
N SER A 315 -2.66 18.80 16.21
CA SER A 315 -3.75 17.89 16.58
C SER A 315 -4.46 17.30 15.37
N LYS A 316 -4.60 18.08 14.28
CA LYS A 316 -5.16 17.63 13.00
C LYS A 316 -4.28 16.58 12.34
N TRP A 317 -2.97 16.79 12.29
CA TRP A 317 -2.03 15.79 11.79
C TRP A 317 -2.14 14.49 12.59
N LEU A 318 -2.11 14.59 13.93
CA LEU A 318 -2.16 13.43 14.81
C LEU A 318 -3.48 12.65 14.68
N TYR A 319 -4.61 13.35 14.53
CA TYR A 319 -5.92 12.75 14.27
C TYR A 319 -5.89 11.90 12.99
N HIS A 320 -5.48 12.50 11.87
CA HIS A 320 -5.51 11.84 10.57
C HIS A 320 -4.52 10.68 10.49
N ILE A 321 -3.28 10.87 10.95
CA ILE A 321 -2.28 9.80 10.91
C ILE A 321 -2.68 8.62 11.81
N THR A 322 -3.27 8.89 12.98
CA THR A 322 -3.79 7.84 13.90
C THR A 322 -4.95 7.09 13.28
N LYS A 323 -5.89 7.79 12.63
CA LYS A 323 -6.99 7.16 11.89
C LYS A 323 -6.50 6.23 10.78
N ALA A 324 -5.54 6.68 9.98
CA ALA A 324 -4.94 5.86 8.93
C ALA A 324 -4.23 4.62 9.51
N ALA A 325 -3.43 4.81 10.56
CA ALA A 325 -2.68 3.73 11.21
C ALA A 325 -3.61 2.70 11.87
N ALA A 326 -4.68 3.15 12.53
CA ALA A 326 -5.68 2.28 13.15
C ALA A 326 -6.41 1.37 12.14
N SER A 327 -6.54 1.83 10.90
CA SER A 327 -7.09 1.05 9.79
C SER A 327 -6.05 0.17 9.08
N GLY A 328 -4.83 0.04 9.63
CA GLY A 328 -3.77 -0.82 9.11
C GLY A 328 -2.90 -0.21 8.01
N HIS A 329 -2.96 1.10 7.79
CA HIS A 329 -2.12 1.76 6.78
C HIS A 329 -0.64 1.77 7.23
N VAL A 330 0.19 0.92 6.62
CA VAL A 330 1.56 0.62 7.10
C VAL A 330 2.48 1.84 7.19
N ARG A 331 2.40 2.78 6.24
CA ARG A 331 3.20 4.02 6.29
C ARG A 331 2.74 4.95 7.40
N ALA A 332 1.45 4.91 7.75
CA ALA A 332 0.92 5.73 8.84
C ALA A 332 1.40 5.18 10.18
N CYS A 333 1.38 3.85 10.35
CA CYS A 333 1.97 3.19 11.51
C CYS A 333 3.47 3.52 11.64
N HIS A 334 4.23 3.45 10.54
CA HIS A 334 5.64 3.83 10.52
C HIS A 334 5.86 5.29 10.93
N ALA A 335 5.12 6.23 10.35
CA ALA A 335 5.22 7.65 10.65
C ALA A 335 4.85 7.97 12.12
N LEU A 336 3.83 7.30 12.67
CA LEU A 336 3.50 7.41 14.10
C LEU A 336 4.59 6.87 15.00
N ALA A 337 5.21 5.75 14.63
CA ALA A 337 6.32 5.21 15.39
C ALA A 337 7.52 6.15 15.41
N ASP A 338 7.90 6.68 14.23
CA ASP A 338 8.99 7.65 14.10
C ASP A 338 8.70 8.89 14.95
N PHE A 339 7.48 9.43 14.85
CA PHE A 339 7.01 10.56 15.64
C PHE A 339 7.08 10.30 17.15
N TYR A 340 6.54 9.18 17.65
CA TYR A 340 6.59 8.90 19.09
C TYR A 340 8.01 8.63 19.59
N SER A 341 8.89 8.05 18.76
CA SER A 341 10.28 7.82 19.13
C SER A 341 11.12 9.10 19.20
N SER A 342 10.77 10.13 18.43
CA SER A 342 11.55 11.36 18.27
C SER A 342 10.92 12.61 18.91
N SER A 343 9.67 12.54 19.37
CA SER A 343 8.95 13.68 19.96
C SER A 343 9.14 13.85 21.46
N GLY A 344 9.20 15.10 21.89
CA GLY A 344 9.44 15.50 23.28
C GLY A 344 8.15 15.70 24.07
N TRP A 345 8.29 16.28 25.26
CA TRP A 345 7.16 16.77 26.02
C TRP A 345 6.58 18.04 25.36
N LYS A 346 5.23 18.10 25.34
CA LYS A 346 4.39 18.88 24.41
C LYS A 346 4.76 18.55 22.95
N TYR A 347 4.16 17.47 22.46
CA TYR A 347 4.40 16.92 21.12
C TYR A 347 3.42 17.43 20.06
N ILE A 348 2.42 18.20 20.46
CA ILE A 348 1.54 18.92 19.54
C ILE A 348 1.78 20.42 19.67
N GLU A 349 1.90 21.09 18.54
CA GLU A 349 2.27 22.51 18.49
C GLU A 349 1.07 23.46 18.60
N ASP A 350 -0.12 23.02 18.20
CA ASP A 350 -1.31 23.84 18.23
C ASP A 350 -1.90 23.96 19.64
N GLU A 351 -2.37 25.17 19.94
CA GLU A 351 -3.01 25.46 21.22
C GLU A 351 -4.44 24.89 21.23
N PRO A 352 -4.84 24.16 22.29
CA PRO A 352 -6.21 23.69 22.45
C PRO A 352 -7.21 24.85 22.42
N PRO A 353 -8.38 24.72 21.78
CA PRO A 353 -9.41 25.77 21.81
C PRO A 353 -9.90 26.04 23.24
N ASP A 354 -10.25 27.30 23.55
CA ASP A 354 -10.56 27.75 24.92
C ASP A 354 -11.70 26.96 25.60
N TYR A 355 -12.64 26.39 24.84
CA TYR A 355 -13.75 25.57 25.36
C TYR A 355 -13.35 24.11 25.66
N VAL A 356 -12.20 23.66 25.16
CA VAL A 356 -11.65 22.32 25.42
C VAL A 356 -10.78 22.32 26.69
N LYS A 357 -10.28 23.49 27.10
CA LYS A 357 -9.44 23.66 28.30
C LYS A 357 -10.23 23.38 29.60
N PRO A 358 -9.58 22.81 30.63
CA PRO A 358 -8.13 22.57 30.75
C PRO A 358 -7.65 21.28 30.07
N THR A 359 -6.46 21.33 29.48
CA THR A 359 -5.72 20.17 28.96
C THR A 359 -4.25 20.20 29.43
N PRO A 360 -3.52 19.07 29.32
CA PRO A 360 -2.09 19.04 29.64
C PRO A 360 -1.21 19.91 28.72
N PHE A 361 -1.71 20.37 27.57
CA PHE A 361 -0.93 21.14 26.58
C PHE A 361 -1.18 22.64 26.58
N ASP A 362 -2.10 23.11 27.42
CA ASP A 362 -2.47 24.52 27.45
C ASP A 362 -1.25 25.42 27.70
N SER A 363 -1.00 26.37 26.81
CA SER A 363 0.00 27.41 27.02
C SER A 363 -0.52 28.52 27.94
N TYR A 364 -1.83 28.72 28.00
CA TYR A 364 -2.52 29.73 28.82
C TYR A 364 -3.92 29.28 29.28
N PRO A 365 -4.45 29.81 30.39
CA PRO A 365 -5.79 29.46 30.88
C PRO A 365 -6.92 29.98 29.97
N ALA A 366 -8.06 29.28 29.97
CA ALA A 366 -9.26 29.77 29.28
C ALA A 366 -9.79 31.08 29.92
N PRO A 367 -10.40 31.98 29.14
CA PRO A 367 -11.01 33.21 29.66
C PRO A 367 -12.08 32.93 30.74
N PRO A 368 -12.22 33.81 31.75
CA PRO A 368 -13.29 33.70 32.74
C PRO A 368 -14.66 33.72 32.08
N GLY A 369 -15.45 32.64 32.22
CA GLY A 369 -16.78 32.51 31.63
C GLY A 369 -16.87 31.60 30.41
N SER A 370 -15.75 31.09 29.89
CA SER A 370 -15.75 29.96 28.96
C SER A 370 -16.32 28.73 29.66
N GLN A 371 -17.34 28.09 29.08
CA GLN A 371 -17.86 26.83 29.60
C GLN A 371 -16.77 25.76 29.49
N SER A 372 -16.02 25.55 30.56
CA SER A 372 -15.06 24.46 30.67
C SER A 372 -15.82 23.14 30.61
N ALA A 373 -15.50 22.30 29.63
CA ALA A 373 -15.80 20.89 29.72
C ALA A 373 -14.98 20.34 30.90
N ARG A 374 -15.56 20.31 32.10
CA ARG A 374 -14.98 19.61 33.25
C ARG A 374 -14.71 18.16 32.81
N SER A 375 -13.45 17.83 32.59
CA SER A 375 -12.98 16.48 32.36
C SER A 375 -13.12 15.72 33.67
N ASP A 376 -14.25 15.06 33.88
CA ASP A 376 -14.40 14.10 34.96
C ASP A 376 -13.42 12.92 34.73
N GLU A 377 -12.57 12.71 35.73
CA GLU A 377 -11.87 11.48 36.08
C GLU A 377 -10.81 10.97 35.10
N GLY A 378 -9.59 11.47 35.32
CA GLY A 378 -8.36 10.81 34.90
C GLY A 378 -8.23 9.44 35.58
N ASN A 379 -8.46 8.38 34.82
CA ASN A 379 -7.69 7.13 34.89
C ASN A 379 -7.97 6.30 33.62
N SER A 380 -7.22 6.57 32.55
CA SER A 380 -7.24 5.71 31.36
C SER A 380 -6.15 4.67 31.47
N SER A 381 -6.39 3.63 32.26
CA SER A 381 -5.76 2.32 32.08
C SER A 381 -6.59 1.45 31.12
N GLY A 382 -7.23 2.08 30.13
CA GLY A 382 -7.91 1.38 29.04
C GLY A 382 -6.87 0.88 28.04
N GLY A 383 -6.94 -0.40 27.67
CA GLY A 383 -6.02 -0.98 26.69
C GLY A 383 -5.99 -0.17 25.39
N TRP A 384 -4.87 -0.23 24.66
CA TRP A 384 -4.62 0.52 23.43
C TRP A 384 -5.75 0.47 22.38
N LEU A 385 -6.61 -0.55 22.39
CA LEU A 385 -7.81 -0.63 21.54
C LEU A 385 -8.96 0.29 21.98
N SER A 386 -9.07 0.62 23.27
CA SER A 386 -9.98 1.64 23.79
C SER A 386 -9.48 3.06 23.48
N TRP A 387 -8.16 3.22 23.30
CA TRP A 387 -7.51 4.47 22.86
C TRP A 387 -7.86 4.84 21.40
N LEU A 388 -8.16 3.85 20.55
CA LEU A 388 -8.57 4.07 19.15
C LEU A 388 -10.02 4.61 18.99
N GLY A 389 -10.69 5.02 20.07
CA GLY A 389 -11.97 5.73 19.99
C GLY A 389 -13.21 4.85 19.78
N LEU A 390 -13.15 3.55 20.13
CA LEU A 390 -14.31 2.63 20.03
C LEU A 390 -15.30 2.72 21.20
N SER A 391 -15.16 3.68 22.12
CA SER A 391 -16.08 3.88 23.27
C SER A 391 -16.81 5.23 23.21
N SER A 392 -18.03 5.15 22.65
CA SER A 392 -19.25 5.93 22.85
C SER A 392 -19.24 7.38 23.41
N SER A 393 -19.94 8.24 22.65
CA SER A 393 -20.97 9.19 23.12
C SER A 393 -20.57 10.23 24.18
N LYS A 394 -19.83 11.28 23.79
CA LYS A 394 -19.84 12.62 24.40
C LYS A 394 -19.80 13.72 23.30
N PRO A 395 -20.25 14.97 23.56
CA PRO A 395 -20.94 15.83 22.57
C PRO A 395 -20.02 16.62 21.62
N LYS A 396 -20.56 17.03 20.45
CA LYS A 396 -20.26 18.15 19.51
C LYS A 396 -18.82 18.68 19.30
N LEU A 397 -17.77 18.02 19.78
CA LEU A 397 -16.39 18.38 19.45
C LEU A 397 -16.02 17.88 18.06
N SER A 398 -15.26 18.68 17.30
CA SER A 398 -14.68 18.19 16.05
C SER A 398 -13.74 17.01 16.34
N PRO A 399 -13.55 16.07 15.40
CA PRO A 399 -12.67 14.92 15.65
C PRO A 399 -11.23 15.29 16.02
N SER A 400 -10.68 16.40 15.50
CA SER A 400 -9.37 16.91 15.91
C SER A 400 -9.37 17.47 17.33
N GLU A 401 -10.46 18.11 17.77
CA GLU A 401 -10.59 18.60 19.15
C GLU A 401 -10.66 17.46 20.18
N GLN A 402 -11.23 16.33 19.81
CA GLN A 402 -11.26 15.15 20.66
C GLN A 402 -9.85 14.66 20.99
N MET A 403 -8.86 14.88 20.12
CA MET A 403 -7.47 14.47 20.38
C MET A 403 -6.89 15.11 21.65
N PHE A 404 -7.28 16.34 21.98
CA PHE A 404 -6.86 17.00 23.23
C PHE A 404 -7.52 16.41 24.49
N GLN A 405 -8.48 15.50 24.34
CA GLN A 405 -9.17 14.83 25.44
C GLN A 405 -8.90 13.31 25.46
N THR A 406 -8.70 12.70 24.30
CA THR A 406 -8.64 11.24 24.13
C THR A 406 -7.24 10.71 23.79
N ALA A 407 -6.29 11.56 23.39
CA ALA A 407 -4.93 11.09 23.16
C ALA A 407 -4.37 10.52 24.46
N ALA A 408 -3.98 9.25 24.45
CA ALA A 408 -3.11 8.71 25.46
C ALA A 408 -1.85 9.58 25.48
N TYR A 409 -1.59 10.22 26.62
CA TYR A 409 -0.40 11.03 26.81
C TYR A 409 0.71 10.11 27.27
N PRO A 410 1.62 9.64 26.40
CA PRO A 410 2.80 8.93 26.86
C PRO A 410 3.62 9.92 27.70
N SER A 411 3.47 9.78 29.01
CA SER A 411 3.96 10.75 30.00
C SER A 411 5.43 10.58 30.29
N THR A 412 6.00 9.44 29.89
CA THR A 412 7.41 9.09 30.10
C THR A 412 8.07 8.74 28.76
N PRO A 413 9.41 8.91 28.64
CA PRO A 413 10.17 8.47 27.48
C PRO A 413 9.96 6.98 27.17
N HIS A 414 9.85 6.15 28.23
CA HIS A 414 9.63 4.71 28.08
C HIS A 414 8.24 4.35 27.53
N ASP A 415 7.19 5.08 27.92
CA ASP A 415 5.86 4.87 27.35
C ASP A 415 5.82 5.24 25.87
N ARG A 416 6.52 6.31 25.48
CA ARG A 416 6.67 6.69 24.06
C ARG A 416 7.37 5.61 23.25
N PHE A 417 8.49 5.10 23.77
CA PHE A 417 9.19 3.97 23.18
C PHE A 417 8.27 2.77 22.97
N LYS A 418 7.48 2.40 23.99
CA LYS A 418 6.49 1.30 23.88
C LYS A 418 5.44 1.57 22.81
N MET A 419 4.85 2.77 22.78
CA MET A 419 3.84 3.10 21.78
C MET A 419 4.41 3.09 20.36
N ALA A 420 5.63 3.59 20.17
CA ALA A 420 6.31 3.53 18.89
C ALA A 420 6.54 2.08 18.45
N MET A 421 7.02 1.20 19.35
CA MET A 421 7.18 -0.23 19.06
C MET A 421 5.86 -0.93 18.70
N LEU A 422 4.75 -0.63 19.39
CA LEU A 422 3.43 -1.18 19.07
C LEU A 422 2.98 -0.81 17.65
N TRP A 423 3.22 0.43 17.22
CA TRP A 423 2.92 0.83 15.85
C TRP A 423 3.82 0.15 14.83
N LEU A 424 5.10 -0.05 15.16
CA LEU A 424 6.01 -0.80 14.29
C LEU A 424 5.59 -2.26 14.12
N GLU A 425 5.11 -2.91 15.17
CA GLU A 425 4.62 -4.29 15.10
C GLU A 425 3.51 -4.46 14.04
N VAL A 426 2.56 -3.53 13.97
CA VAL A 426 1.51 -3.52 12.93
C VAL A 426 2.12 -3.43 11.53
N ALA A 427 3.06 -2.51 11.30
CA ALA A 427 3.71 -2.36 9.99
C ALA A 427 4.59 -3.57 9.62
N VAL A 428 5.24 -4.17 10.61
CA VAL A 428 6.11 -5.36 10.49
C VAL A 428 5.31 -6.60 10.10
N GLU A 429 4.08 -6.76 10.62
CA GLU A 429 3.14 -7.83 10.26
C GLU A 429 2.85 -7.85 8.75
N TYR A 430 2.67 -6.68 8.15
CA TYR A 430 2.48 -6.51 6.72
C TYR A 430 3.79 -6.38 5.92
N THR A 431 4.93 -6.67 6.54
CA THR A 431 6.26 -6.74 5.90
C THR A 431 6.75 -5.40 5.31
N TYR A 432 6.36 -4.27 5.90
CA TYR A 432 6.88 -2.95 5.52
C TYR A 432 8.33 -2.79 5.99
N ALA A 433 9.29 -2.97 5.08
CA ALA A 433 10.72 -3.08 5.40
C ALA A 433 11.31 -1.88 6.18
N PRO A 434 10.95 -0.61 5.92
CA PRO A 434 11.46 0.52 6.69
C PRO A 434 11.17 0.43 8.19
N SER A 435 10.05 -0.18 8.59
CA SER A 435 9.73 -0.37 10.01
C SER A 435 10.65 -1.35 10.72
N TYR A 436 11.24 -2.32 10.01
CA TYR A 436 12.27 -3.19 10.59
C TYR A 436 13.54 -2.39 10.91
N LEU A 437 13.92 -1.48 10.01
CA LEU A 437 15.10 -0.63 10.22
C LEU A 437 14.89 0.34 11.39
N LEU A 438 13.73 0.97 11.48
CA LEU A 438 13.39 1.85 12.61
C LEU A 438 13.35 1.08 13.94
N ALA A 439 12.73 -0.11 13.97
CA ALA A 439 12.75 -0.97 15.16
C ALA A 439 14.18 -1.31 15.59
N ALA A 440 15.07 -1.66 14.64
CA ALA A 440 16.47 -1.94 14.94
C ALA A 440 17.19 -0.73 15.56
N LYS A 441 16.94 0.48 15.05
CA LYS A 441 17.52 1.72 15.58
C LYS A 441 17.04 1.98 17.01
N MET A 442 15.74 1.85 17.25
CA MET A 442 15.17 1.97 18.59
C MET A 442 15.75 0.96 19.58
N TYR A 443 15.95 -0.31 19.17
CA TYR A 443 16.61 -1.32 20.01
C TYR A 443 18.10 -1.02 20.29
N LEU A 444 18.73 -0.14 19.50
CA LEU A 444 20.12 0.29 19.67
C LEU A 444 20.25 1.61 20.46
N GLU A 445 19.15 2.30 20.73
CA GLU A 445 19.15 3.49 21.58
C GLU A 445 19.44 3.10 23.02
N LYS A 446 20.60 3.49 23.54
CA LYS A 446 21.02 3.20 24.92
C LYS A 446 20.30 4.07 25.95
N GLU A 447 19.91 5.26 25.53
CA GLU A 447 19.32 6.28 26.37
C GLU A 447 18.06 6.81 25.67
N LEU A 448 17.01 7.06 26.44
CA LEU A 448 15.77 7.68 26.00
C LEU A 448 15.80 9.15 26.37
N TRP A 449 15.24 9.98 25.49
CA TRP A 449 15.27 11.43 25.63
C TRP A 449 14.56 11.90 26.91
N GLY A 450 15.31 12.42 27.88
CA GLY A 450 14.81 12.82 29.20
C GLY A 450 13.80 13.97 29.16
N GLN A 451 13.84 14.79 28.10
CA GLN A 451 12.87 15.88 27.88
C GLN A 451 11.51 15.38 27.38
N ALA A 452 11.36 14.09 27.07
CA ALA A 452 10.07 13.51 26.70
C ALA A 452 9.12 13.33 27.91
N HIS A 453 9.60 13.61 29.12
CA HIS A 453 8.82 13.56 30.36
C HIS A 453 7.78 14.68 30.46
N ALA A 454 6.56 14.29 30.79
CA ALA A 454 5.53 15.22 31.20
C ALA A 454 5.85 15.89 32.55
N PRO A 455 5.84 17.24 32.64
CA PRO A 455 5.87 17.97 33.89
C PRO A 455 4.70 17.54 34.77
N ALA A 456 4.98 17.39 36.06
CA ALA A 456 3.96 17.03 37.04
C ALA A 456 2.83 18.07 37.12
N SER A 457 3.12 19.34 36.81
CA SER A 457 2.11 20.41 36.72
C SER A 457 1.13 20.16 35.58
N ALA A 458 1.58 19.66 34.43
CA ALA A 458 0.73 19.32 33.31
C ALA A 458 -0.12 18.07 33.56
N LEU A 459 0.48 17.00 34.12
CA LEU A 459 -0.25 15.79 34.49
C LEU A 459 -1.29 16.05 35.59
N GLY A 460 -0.97 16.93 36.54
CA GLY A 460 -1.87 17.34 37.61
C GLY A 460 -2.84 18.46 37.23
N LEU A 461 -2.85 18.91 35.97
CA LEU A 461 -3.63 20.05 35.47
C LEU A 461 -3.54 21.30 36.36
N LYS A 462 -2.37 21.54 36.96
CA LYS A 462 -2.13 22.66 37.87
C LYS A 462 -1.82 23.95 37.08
N ASN A 463 -1.96 25.10 37.73
CA ASN A 463 -1.75 26.40 37.07
C ASN A 463 -0.28 26.63 36.68
N GLU A 464 0.67 25.96 37.33
CA GLU A 464 2.10 26.06 37.01
C GLU A 464 2.46 25.39 35.67
N ARG A 465 1.48 24.84 34.93
CA ARG A 465 1.69 24.31 33.57
C ARG A 465 1.70 25.39 32.49
N TYR A 466 1.07 26.54 32.76
CA TYR A 466 0.92 27.59 31.76
C TYR A 466 2.23 28.35 31.59
N THR A 467 2.62 28.55 30.33
CA THR A 467 3.76 29.41 29.97
C THR A 467 3.37 30.90 29.97
N TYR A 468 2.10 31.20 29.69
CA TYR A 468 1.56 32.55 29.57
C TYR A 468 0.37 32.76 30.51
N ALA A 469 0.24 33.97 31.06
CA ALA A 469 -0.82 34.31 32.00
C ALA A 469 -2.20 34.42 31.31
N SER A 470 -2.21 34.78 30.03
CA SER A 470 -3.41 35.06 29.25
C SER A 470 -3.19 34.78 27.75
N LYS A 471 -4.27 34.78 26.98
CA LYS A 471 -4.21 34.66 25.52
C LYS A 471 -3.51 35.87 24.89
N GLU A 472 -3.78 37.06 25.40
CA GLU A 472 -3.15 38.30 24.96
C GLU A 472 -1.64 38.26 25.17
N ASP A 473 -1.18 37.64 26.26
CA ASP A 473 0.24 37.48 26.54
C ASP A 473 0.90 36.41 25.66
N PHE A 474 0.18 35.33 25.33
CA PHE A 474 0.63 34.35 24.34
C PHE A 474 0.82 34.98 22.96
N GLU A 475 -0.19 35.71 22.47
CA GLU A 475 -0.12 36.41 21.18
C GLU A 475 0.95 37.51 21.15
N ALA A 476 1.22 38.15 22.30
CA ALA A 476 2.27 39.15 22.45
C ALA A 476 3.66 38.56 22.75
N GLY A 477 3.79 37.24 22.91
CA GLY A 477 5.05 36.58 23.26
C GLY A 477 5.60 36.97 24.64
N ARG A 478 4.73 37.31 25.61
CA ARG A 478 5.08 37.73 26.97
C ARG A 478 4.88 36.59 27.99
N PRO A 479 5.88 35.74 28.26
CA PRO A 479 5.74 34.65 29.23
C PRO A 479 5.55 35.17 30.67
N ILE A 480 5.04 34.32 31.56
CA ILE A 480 4.94 34.62 32.99
C ILE A 480 6.35 34.84 33.56
N GLU A 481 6.60 35.98 34.21
CA GLU A 481 7.87 36.25 34.89
C GLU A 481 8.07 35.23 36.02
N SER A 482 9.12 34.41 35.94
CA SER A 482 9.48 33.51 37.03
C SER A 482 9.96 34.35 38.21
N THR A 483 9.19 34.38 39.29
CA THR A 483 9.62 34.94 40.58
C THR A 483 10.70 34.04 41.18
N ASN A 484 11.95 34.17 40.72
CA ASN A 484 13.10 33.77 41.50
C ASN A 484 13.29 34.85 42.58
N GLU A 485 12.74 34.61 43.77
CA GLU A 485 12.95 35.44 44.97
C GLU A 485 14.37 35.35 45.55
N ASP A 486 15.37 34.89 44.79
CA ASP A 486 16.78 35.00 45.16
C ASP A 486 17.48 35.96 44.20
N GLY A 487 17.65 37.19 44.68
CA GLY A 487 18.22 38.32 43.95
C GLY A 487 19.64 38.08 43.45
N SER A 488 19.77 37.50 42.26
CA SER A 488 20.94 37.64 41.40
C SER A 488 20.47 38.09 40.02
N SER A 489 20.69 39.38 39.76
CA SER A 489 20.58 40.02 38.46
C SER A 489 21.53 39.35 37.46
N ASP A 490 21.02 38.43 36.64
CA ASP A 490 21.47 38.18 35.28
C ASP A 490 20.29 37.59 34.50
N GLY A 491 19.83 38.32 33.48
CA GLY A 491 18.62 38.03 32.72
C GLY A 491 18.76 36.83 31.78
N GLU A 492 18.66 35.62 32.33
CA GLU A 492 18.35 34.41 31.56
C GLU A 492 16.96 33.92 31.96
N ASN A 493 16.09 33.73 30.96
CA ASN A 493 14.82 32.99 31.08
C ASN A 493 15.04 31.72 31.92
N PRO A 494 14.08 31.27 32.75
CA PRO A 494 14.22 30.03 33.49
C PRO A 494 14.53 28.91 32.49
N LYS A 495 15.78 28.41 32.54
CA LYS A 495 16.19 27.28 31.71
C LYS A 495 15.22 26.14 32.02
N PRO A 496 14.56 25.54 31.02
CA PRO A 496 13.75 24.35 31.25
C PRO A 496 14.61 23.35 32.01
N GLU A 497 14.06 22.76 33.07
CA GLU A 497 14.77 21.79 33.90
C GLU A 497 15.24 20.66 32.99
N VAL A 498 16.51 20.71 32.55
CA VAL A 498 17.04 19.76 31.58
C VAL A 498 17.23 18.43 32.30
N ARG A 499 16.15 17.63 32.38
CA ARG A 499 16.21 16.23 32.77
C ARG A 499 17.23 15.51 31.90
N PRO A 500 18.22 14.82 32.51
CA PRO A 500 19.17 14.02 31.76
C PRO A 500 18.45 12.86 31.08
N ASP A 501 19.04 12.37 30.00
CA ASP A 501 18.53 11.18 29.32
C ASP A 501 18.60 9.96 30.25
N GLU A 502 17.62 9.07 30.12
CA GLU A 502 17.44 7.91 31.00
C GLU A 502 17.86 6.63 30.27
N PRO A 503 18.45 5.63 30.94
CA PRO A 503 18.76 4.35 30.31
C PRO A 503 17.52 3.72 29.67
N ASN A 504 17.62 3.30 28.41
CA ASN A 504 16.52 2.67 27.69
C ASN A 504 16.31 1.22 28.18
N PRO A 505 15.18 0.89 28.86
CA PRO A 505 14.91 -0.48 29.28
C PRO A 505 14.69 -1.44 28.11
N GLY A 506 14.37 -0.89 26.93
CA GLY A 506 14.19 -1.63 25.69
C GLY A 506 15.49 -1.87 24.92
N TYR A 507 16.64 -1.30 25.32
CA TYR A 507 17.91 -1.52 24.62
C TYR A 507 18.24 -3.01 24.52
N ASN A 508 18.30 -3.52 23.30
CA ASN A 508 18.51 -4.94 23.02
C ASN A 508 19.25 -5.13 21.68
N PRO A 509 20.59 -5.19 21.70
CA PRO A 509 21.38 -5.32 20.48
C PRO A 509 21.14 -6.65 19.75
N ASP A 510 20.77 -7.72 20.46
CA ASP A 510 20.49 -9.02 19.83
C ASP A 510 19.16 -8.99 19.07
N GLN A 511 18.16 -8.30 19.61
CA GLN A 511 16.92 -8.04 18.87
C GLN A 511 17.16 -7.12 17.67
N ALA A 512 17.99 -6.09 17.81
CA ALA A 512 18.38 -5.23 16.70
C ALA A 512 19.03 -6.02 15.55
N LYS A 513 19.92 -6.99 15.85
CA LYS A 513 20.52 -7.87 14.82
C LYS A 513 19.46 -8.65 14.03
N ILE A 514 18.40 -9.14 14.69
CA ILE A 514 17.30 -9.84 14.03
C ILE A 514 16.62 -8.89 13.03
N TYR A 515 16.28 -7.67 13.45
CA TYR A 515 15.64 -6.70 12.56
C TYR A 515 16.55 -6.24 11.41
N ILE A 516 17.84 -6.00 11.65
CA ILE A 516 18.79 -5.66 10.57
C ILE A 516 18.92 -6.81 9.58
N ARG A 517 18.94 -8.06 10.04
CA ARG A 517 18.93 -9.25 9.17
C ARG A 517 17.68 -9.27 8.28
N GLU A 518 16.51 -8.99 8.84
CA GLU A 518 15.26 -8.89 8.07
C GLU A 518 15.32 -7.78 7.02
N VAL A 519 15.92 -6.62 7.31
CA VAL A 519 16.14 -5.54 6.33
C VAL A 519 17.01 -6.04 5.17
N LEU A 520 18.08 -6.79 5.46
CA LEU A 520 18.95 -7.36 4.42
C LEU A 520 18.23 -8.42 3.56
N TYR A 521 17.35 -9.24 4.15
CA TYR A 521 16.49 -10.14 3.38
C TYR A 521 15.49 -9.38 2.50
N ALA A 522 14.92 -8.28 2.99
CA ALA A 522 14.05 -7.43 2.18
C ALA A 522 14.79 -6.88 0.95
N VAL A 523 16.03 -6.39 1.16
CA VAL A 523 16.91 -5.92 0.08
C VAL A 523 17.23 -7.03 -0.92
N GLU A 524 17.56 -8.23 -0.44
CA GLU A 524 17.81 -9.39 -1.29
C GLU A 524 16.57 -9.81 -2.08
N ALA A 525 15.38 -9.77 -1.46
CA ALA A 525 14.13 -10.12 -2.11
C ALA A 525 13.83 -9.20 -3.30
N ILE A 526 14.09 -7.90 -3.17
CA ILE A 526 13.94 -6.94 -4.28
C ILE A 526 14.95 -7.22 -5.39
N LYS A 527 16.24 -7.42 -5.05
CA LYS A 527 17.27 -7.76 -6.05
C LYS A 527 16.92 -9.04 -6.80
N TYR A 528 16.45 -10.06 -6.08
CA TYR A 528 16.00 -11.32 -6.64
C TYR A 528 14.80 -11.13 -7.57
N TYR A 529 13.78 -10.39 -7.14
CA TYR A 529 12.61 -10.05 -7.93
C TYR A 529 12.99 -9.34 -9.23
N HIS A 530 13.82 -8.30 -9.17
CA HIS A 530 14.32 -7.58 -10.34
C HIS A 530 15.12 -8.47 -11.30
N ASN A 531 15.97 -9.35 -10.77
CA ASN A 531 16.75 -10.29 -11.58
C ASN A 531 15.84 -11.30 -12.30
N LYS A 532 14.86 -11.89 -11.60
CA LYS A 532 13.87 -12.78 -12.24
C LYS A 532 13.05 -12.04 -13.28
N MET A 533 12.64 -10.80 -13.00
CA MET A 533 11.94 -9.95 -13.95
C MET A 533 12.78 -9.68 -15.21
N ALA A 534 14.05 -9.31 -15.06
CA ALA A 534 14.96 -9.07 -16.18
C ALA A 534 15.22 -10.35 -17.00
N TRP A 535 15.37 -11.49 -16.33
CA TRP A 535 15.55 -12.78 -16.98
C TRP A 535 14.32 -13.19 -17.79
N ALA A 536 13.14 -13.07 -17.22
CA ALA A 536 11.91 -13.41 -17.91
C ALA A 536 11.59 -12.39 -19.04
N GLN A 537 11.96 -11.11 -18.90
CA GLN A 537 11.97 -10.18 -20.04
C GLN A 537 12.93 -10.61 -21.15
N SER A 538 14.10 -11.17 -20.80
CA SER A 538 15.05 -11.71 -21.78
C SER A 538 14.48 -12.92 -22.53
N LEU A 539 13.74 -13.80 -21.85
CA LEU A 539 13.03 -14.92 -22.49
C LEU A 539 11.91 -14.44 -23.42
N ALA A 540 11.15 -13.42 -23.00
CA ALA A 540 10.14 -12.78 -23.82
C ALA A 540 10.73 -12.23 -25.12
N ARG A 541 11.84 -11.48 -25.03
CA ARG A 541 12.54 -10.94 -26.22
C ARG A 541 13.07 -12.03 -27.14
N ARG A 542 13.36 -13.22 -26.61
CA ARG A 542 13.77 -14.41 -27.37
C ARG A 542 12.60 -15.14 -28.03
N GLY A 543 11.35 -14.70 -27.81
CA GLY A 543 10.15 -15.35 -28.33
C GLY A 543 9.87 -16.71 -27.70
N GLU A 544 10.45 -16.97 -26.51
CA GLU A 544 10.20 -18.21 -25.76
C GLU A 544 8.84 -18.17 -25.04
N PHE A 545 8.33 -16.97 -24.78
CA PHE A 545 6.92 -16.71 -24.55
C PHE A 545 6.28 -16.37 -25.90
N GLY A 546 5.08 -16.90 -26.19
CA GLY A 546 4.40 -16.65 -27.46
C GLY A 546 4.34 -15.16 -27.81
N LEU A 547 4.28 -14.84 -29.11
CA LEU A 547 4.46 -13.50 -29.68
C LEU A 547 3.58 -12.39 -29.07
N ASP A 548 2.50 -12.73 -28.36
CA ASP A 548 1.51 -11.80 -27.81
C ASP A 548 1.43 -11.82 -26.27
N ASP A 549 2.36 -12.48 -25.56
CA ASP A 549 2.16 -12.84 -24.13
C ASP A 549 3.33 -12.41 -23.21
N ALA A 550 4.25 -11.58 -23.70
CA ALA A 550 5.48 -11.21 -22.99
C ALA A 550 5.26 -10.42 -21.67
N GLY A 551 4.14 -9.70 -21.56
CA GLY A 551 3.80 -8.89 -20.38
C GLY A 551 3.35 -9.75 -19.21
N ASP A 552 2.19 -10.40 -19.37
CA ASP A 552 1.50 -11.21 -18.36
C ASP A 552 2.22 -12.52 -18.05
N VAL A 553 2.81 -13.18 -19.04
CA VAL A 553 3.50 -14.46 -18.79
C VAL A 553 4.73 -14.24 -17.94
N VAL A 554 5.37 -13.07 -18.00
CA VAL A 554 6.53 -12.83 -17.15
C VAL A 554 6.11 -12.54 -15.71
N ASP A 555 5.09 -11.71 -15.47
CA ASP A 555 4.64 -11.47 -14.09
C ASP A 555 4.05 -12.75 -13.48
N GLY A 556 3.23 -13.46 -14.28
CA GLY A 556 2.78 -14.81 -13.96
C GLY A 556 3.93 -15.80 -13.77
N TYR A 557 5.05 -15.69 -14.48
CA TYR A 557 6.24 -16.53 -14.30
C TYR A 557 7.00 -16.19 -13.01
N VAL A 558 7.11 -14.91 -12.66
CA VAL A 558 7.78 -14.45 -11.44
C VAL A 558 6.95 -14.77 -10.20
N GLN A 559 5.61 -14.72 -10.31
CA GLN A 559 4.68 -15.01 -9.22
C GLN A 559 4.29 -16.49 -9.11
N SER A 560 4.20 -17.24 -10.22
CA SER A 560 3.83 -18.68 -10.18
C SER A 560 4.88 -19.56 -9.53
N ASP A 561 6.11 -19.05 -9.37
CA ASP A 561 7.22 -19.74 -8.76
C ASP A 561 7.43 -19.33 -7.30
N PHE A 562 6.44 -18.67 -6.67
CA PHE A 562 6.55 -18.16 -5.29
C PHE A 562 6.99 -19.24 -4.30
N GLU A 563 6.45 -20.47 -4.42
CA GLU A 563 6.82 -21.61 -3.56
C GLU A 563 8.27 -22.09 -3.76
N SER A 564 8.87 -21.80 -4.92
CA SER A 564 10.29 -22.11 -5.20
C SER A 564 11.26 -21.12 -4.57
N HIS A 565 10.77 -19.95 -4.13
CA HIS A 565 11.63 -18.91 -3.59
C HIS A 565 12.12 -19.33 -2.20
N PRO A 566 13.34 -18.94 -1.78
CA PRO A 566 13.78 -19.13 -0.41
C PRO A 566 12.75 -18.56 0.59
N PRO A 567 12.40 -19.27 1.68
CA PRO A 567 11.33 -18.86 2.59
C PRO A 567 11.49 -17.44 3.15
N HIS A 568 12.73 -17.02 3.44
CA HIS A 568 13.02 -15.67 3.96
C HIS A 568 12.75 -14.55 2.92
N LEU A 569 12.80 -14.86 1.62
CA LEU A 569 12.45 -13.89 0.56
C LEU A 569 10.95 -13.88 0.26
N GLN A 570 10.27 -15.03 0.38
CA GLN A 570 8.82 -15.14 0.18
C GLN A 570 8.06 -14.13 1.03
N LYS A 571 8.48 -13.96 2.29
CA LYS A 571 7.90 -13.00 3.24
C LYS A 571 7.72 -11.60 2.61
N PHE A 572 8.78 -11.02 2.06
CA PHE A 572 8.76 -9.65 1.50
C PHE A 572 8.16 -9.55 0.09
N LEU A 573 7.93 -10.69 -0.57
CA LEU A 573 7.27 -10.75 -1.88
C LEU A 573 5.77 -11.06 -1.78
N LYS A 574 5.27 -11.37 -0.58
CA LYS A 574 3.87 -11.77 -0.33
C LYS A 574 2.86 -10.68 -0.65
N TYR A 575 3.19 -9.42 -0.37
CA TYR A 575 2.30 -8.27 -0.52
C TYR A 575 2.87 -7.25 -1.54
N PRO A 576 2.60 -7.39 -2.85
CA PRO A 576 3.14 -6.51 -3.89
C PRO A 576 2.87 -5.02 -3.66
N ALA A 577 1.63 -4.67 -3.26
CA ALA A 577 1.26 -3.28 -2.98
C ALA A 577 2.09 -2.66 -1.84
N ILE A 578 2.39 -3.44 -0.79
CA ILE A 578 3.24 -2.97 0.31
C ILE A 578 4.71 -2.90 -0.12
N ARG A 579 5.19 -3.88 -0.89
CA ARG A 579 6.55 -3.88 -1.44
C ARG A 579 6.82 -2.61 -2.26
N GLU A 580 5.91 -2.26 -3.15
CA GLU A 580 6.02 -1.08 -4.03
C GLU A 580 6.10 0.23 -3.23
N MET A 581 5.54 0.28 -2.02
CA MET A 581 5.64 1.44 -1.13
C MET A 581 7.06 1.71 -0.60
N TRP A 582 8.00 0.78 -0.64
CA TRP A 582 9.37 0.98 -0.12
C TRP A 582 10.47 0.52 -1.08
N GLU A 583 10.12 -0.04 -2.23
CA GLU A 583 11.07 -0.52 -3.24
C GLU A 583 12.05 0.56 -3.72
N GLY A 584 11.61 1.82 -3.76
CA GLY A 584 12.45 2.98 -4.09
C GLY A 584 13.58 3.24 -3.08
N ASP A 585 13.36 2.89 -1.81
CA ASP A 585 14.26 3.20 -0.68
C ASP A 585 15.30 2.11 -0.41
N VAL A 586 15.24 0.99 -1.15
CA VAL A 586 16.06 -0.21 -0.94
C VAL A 586 17.56 0.09 -0.84
N LYS A 587 18.07 1.00 -1.66
CA LYS A 587 19.49 1.37 -1.63
C LYS A 587 19.87 2.16 -0.39
N ALA A 588 18.98 3.02 0.11
CA ALA A 588 19.21 3.78 1.32
C ALA A 588 19.16 2.86 2.54
N MET A 589 18.15 1.98 2.60
CA MET A 589 18.03 0.97 3.65
C MET A 589 19.24 0.01 3.67
N GLU A 590 19.67 -0.49 2.50
CA GLU A 590 20.85 -1.37 2.42
C GLU A 590 22.10 -0.68 2.97
N ARG A 591 22.28 0.61 2.67
CA ARG A 591 23.42 1.39 3.17
C ARG A 591 23.33 1.54 4.68
N GLU A 592 22.20 2.01 5.20
CA GLU A 592 22.02 2.25 6.63
C GLU A 592 22.14 0.97 7.46
N ALA A 593 21.58 -0.15 6.99
CA ALA A 593 21.72 -1.45 7.64
C ALA A 593 23.18 -1.91 7.72
N LYS A 594 23.95 -1.72 6.64
CA LYS A 594 25.39 -2.05 6.62
C LYS A 594 26.19 -1.11 7.51
N ASP A 595 25.89 0.18 7.49
CA ASP A 595 26.56 1.17 8.34
C ASP A 595 26.35 0.86 9.83
N ILE A 596 25.15 0.38 10.22
CA ILE A 596 24.89 -0.14 11.56
C ILE A 596 25.77 -1.36 11.87
N CYS A 597 25.84 -2.34 10.97
CA CYS A 597 26.69 -3.52 11.16
C CYS A 597 28.17 -3.16 11.30
N GLU A 598 28.66 -2.21 10.49
CA GLU A 598 30.05 -1.74 10.54
C GLU A 598 30.34 -0.97 11.83
N ARG A 599 29.43 -0.11 12.27
CA ARG A 599 29.58 0.68 13.51
C ARG A 599 29.62 -0.22 14.74
N GLU A 600 28.75 -1.24 14.78
CA GLU A 600 28.65 -2.15 15.92
C GLU A 600 29.61 -3.37 15.82
N GLY A 601 30.33 -3.52 14.71
CA GLY A 601 31.27 -4.63 14.47
C GLY A 601 30.59 -5.99 14.35
N TRP A 602 29.41 -6.05 13.74
CA TRP A 602 28.58 -7.25 13.68
C TRP A 602 28.79 -8.09 12.42
N ASP A 603 29.02 -9.38 12.64
CA ASP A 603 28.74 -10.42 11.65
C ASP A 603 27.30 -10.92 11.86
N LEU A 604 26.51 -10.94 10.80
CA LEU A 604 25.12 -11.38 10.83
C LEU A 604 24.98 -12.76 10.20
N TYR A 605 24.27 -13.64 10.89
CA TYR A 605 23.99 -15.00 10.47
C TYR A 605 22.48 -15.26 10.39
N ASP A 606 22.07 -16.10 9.46
CA ASP A 606 20.72 -16.62 9.35
C ASP A 606 20.41 -17.62 10.48
N GLU A 607 19.17 -18.11 10.53
CA GLU A 607 18.73 -19.06 11.54
C GLU A 607 19.40 -20.44 11.40
N GLN A 608 19.98 -20.73 10.25
CA GLN A 608 20.72 -21.95 9.92
C GLN A 608 22.24 -21.80 10.07
N GLY A 609 22.72 -20.63 10.51
CA GLY A 609 24.15 -20.31 10.66
C GLY A 609 24.86 -19.89 9.36
N GLY A 610 24.14 -19.66 8.27
CA GLY A 610 24.64 -19.08 7.04
C GLY A 610 24.96 -17.60 7.21
N LEU A 611 26.06 -17.13 6.63
CA LEU A 611 26.52 -15.75 6.75
C LEU A 611 25.68 -14.82 5.86
N VAL A 612 24.94 -13.90 6.46
CA VAL A 612 24.13 -12.87 5.78
C VAL A 612 24.98 -11.62 5.51
N TYR A 613 25.77 -11.21 6.48
CA TYR A 613 26.66 -10.06 6.37
C TYR A 613 27.92 -10.25 7.20
N ARG A 614 29.04 -9.72 6.70
CA ARG A 614 30.33 -9.73 7.41
C ARG A 614 30.87 -8.32 7.56
N HIS A 615 31.17 -7.95 8.80
CA HIS A 615 31.83 -6.69 9.12
C HIS A 615 33.22 -6.62 8.47
N GLY A 616 33.63 -5.42 8.02
CA GLY A 616 34.93 -5.17 7.42
C GLY A 616 35.03 -5.53 5.93
N MET A 617 33.93 -5.90 5.28
CA MET A 617 33.88 -6.12 3.83
C MET A 617 33.66 -4.84 3.01
N VAL A 618 33.15 -3.77 3.62
CA VAL A 618 32.96 -2.47 2.95
C VAL A 618 34.32 -1.76 2.88
N ARG A 619 34.90 -1.66 1.68
CA ARG A 619 36.09 -0.82 1.45
C ARG A 619 35.75 0.61 1.86
N PRO A 620 36.53 1.27 2.74
CA PRO A 620 36.27 2.65 3.10
C PRO A 620 36.25 3.49 1.83
N THR A 621 35.15 4.24 1.64
CA THR A 621 35.07 5.24 0.58
C THR A 621 36.22 6.22 0.80
N ARG A 622 36.87 6.63 -0.31
CA ARG A 622 38.11 7.43 -0.32
C ARG A 622 38.11 8.68 0.57
N GLY A 623 36.94 9.17 1.00
CA GLY A 623 36.81 10.30 1.93
C GLY A 623 37.16 9.98 3.39
N ALA A 624 36.87 8.77 3.88
CA ALA A 624 37.15 8.41 5.27
C ALA A 624 38.66 8.17 5.54
N ALA A 625 39.39 7.68 4.52
CA ALA A 625 40.83 7.49 4.61
C ALA A 625 41.61 8.81 4.70
N VAL A 626 41.07 9.92 4.16
CA VAL A 626 41.70 11.24 4.26
C VAL A 626 41.47 11.87 5.63
N ALA A 627 40.31 11.63 6.26
CA ALA A 627 40.03 12.07 7.62
C ALA A 627 40.82 11.30 8.69
N ALA A 628 41.10 10.01 8.46
CA ALA A 628 41.92 9.19 9.35
C ALA A 628 43.43 9.38 9.17
N ALA A 629 43.89 9.80 7.97
CA ALA A 629 45.30 10.12 7.73
C ALA A 629 45.68 11.57 8.11
N GLY A 630 44.71 12.38 8.53
CA GLY A 630 44.89 13.76 8.98
C GLY A 630 44.74 13.97 10.50
N ARG A 631 44.71 12.90 11.30
CA ARG A 631 44.76 12.96 12.77
C ARG A 631 46.10 12.49 13.30
#